data_AF-A0A024QIQ6-F1
#
_entry.id   AF-A0A024QIQ6-F1
#
_cell.length_a   1.000
_cell.length_b   1.000
_cell.length_c   1.000
_cell.angle_alpha   90.00
_cell.angle_beta   90.00
_cell.angle_gamma   90.00
#
_symmetry.space_group_name_H-M   'P 1'
#
loop_
_entity.id
_entity.type
_entity.pdbx_description
1 polymer ?
#
loop_
_entity_poly.entity_id
_entity_poly.type
_entity_poly.pdbx_seq_one_letter_code
_entity_poly.pdbx_strand_id
1 'polypeptide(L)'
;MDVSNITLIPKDYKDKDPRTLPYLYPETLNVVAYAKKVQVFSFFQTLEVAEDLAKRQGFILLPWSCIHWQRAKQFGVDRKIKIGRKSFFLMKPNELTKGEERKLYQYLETI
;
A
#
# COMPACT_ATOMS: atom_id res chain seq x y z
N MET A 1 -8.92 -1.44 18.13
CA MET A 1 -8.85 -0.84 16.78
C MET A 1 -9.62 -1.77 15.85
N ASP A 2 -10.59 -1.27 15.12
CA ASP A 2 -11.29 -2.08 14.10
C ASP A 2 -10.33 -2.36 12.95
N VAL A 3 -10.01 -3.63 12.75
CA VAL A 3 -9.11 -4.12 11.70
C VAL A 3 -9.60 -3.73 10.30
N SER A 4 -10.92 -3.58 10.15
CA SER A 4 -11.59 -3.16 8.92
C SER A 4 -11.26 -1.73 8.47
N ASN A 5 -10.78 -0.86 9.39
CA ASN A 5 -10.49 0.55 9.10
C ASN A 5 -8.98 0.87 9.07
N ILE A 6 -8.13 -0.14 9.03
CA ILE A 6 -6.68 0.05 8.89
C ILE A 6 -6.35 0.62 7.51
N THR A 7 -5.45 1.60 7.46
CA THR A 7 -4.90 2.14 6.21
C THR A 7 -3.38 2.00 6.18
N LEU A 8 -2.85 1.64 5.01
CA LEU A 8 -1.41 1.53 4.77
C LEU A 8 -0.81 2.80 4.15
N ILE A 9 -1.62 3.87 4.07
CA ILE A 9 -1.30 5.07 3.32
C ILE A 9 -0.90 6.17 4.31
N PRO A 10 0.26 6.82 4.14
CA PRO A 10 0.65 7.98 4.94
C PRO A 10 -0.35 9.12 4.74
N LYS A 11 -0.73 9.85 5.78
CA LYS A 11 -1.73 10.92 5.67
C LYS A 11 -1.32 12.06 4.71
N ASP A 12 -0.02 12.36 4.65
CA ASP A 12 0.51 13.56 3.98
C ASP A 12 1.08 13.28 2.57
N TYR A 13 0.80 12.12 1.95
CA TYR A 13 1.39 11.83 0.63
C TYR A 13 0.81 12.70 -0.50
N LYS A 14 -0.43 13.19 -0.35
CA LYS A 14 -1.12 14.02 -1.34
C LYS A 14 -0.51 15.42 -1.44
N ASP A 15 -0.05 15.98 -0.33
CA ASP A 15 0.59 17.30 -0.28
C ASP A 15 1.92 17.34 -1.05
N LYS A 16 2.50 16.16 -1.29
CA LYS A 16 3.77 15.98 -2.00
C LYS A 16 3.57 15.56 -3.45
N ASP A 17 2.51 16.03 -4.12
CA ASP A 17 2.29 15.76 -5.54
C ASP A 17 3.41 16.37 -6.40
N PRO A 18 4.26 15.53 -7.04
CA PRO A 18 5.36 16.04 -7.84
C PRO A 18 4.91 16.51 -9.23
N ARG A 19 3.69 16.21 -9.70
CA ARG A 19 3.24 16.42 -11.09
C ARG A 19 3.28 17.87 -11.55
N THR A 20 3.20 18.82 -10.62
CA THR A 20 3.28 20.26 -10.90
C THR A 20 4.71 20.75 -11.09
N LEU A 21 5.71 20.02 -10.60
CA LEU A 21 7.12 20.43 -10.60
C LEU A 21 7.73 20.64 -12.00
N PRO A 22 7.45 19.80 -13.02
CA PRO A 22 7.98 20.03 -14.36
C PRO A 22 7.46 21.31 -15.02
N TYR A 23 6.24 21.71 -14.67
CA TYR A 23 5.66 22.96 -15.16
C TYR A 23 6.25 24.18 -14.44
N LEU A 24 6.45 24.09 -13.12
CA LEU A 24 6.99 25.19 -12.31
C LEU A 24 8.50 25.39 -12.50
N TYR A 25 9.25 24.32 -12.78
CA TYR A 25 10.72 24.34 -12.85
C TYR A 25 11.25 23.59 -14.09
N PRO A 26 10.91 24.02 -15.32
CA PRO A 26 11.25 23.28 -16.53
C PRO A 26 12.76 23.15 -16.78
N GLU A 27 13.56 24.15 -16.39
CA GLU A 27 15.00 24.20 -16.69
C GLU A 27 15.89 23.71 -15.54
N THR A 28 15.46 23.88 -14.28
CA THR A 28 16.28 23.59 -13.10
C THR A 28 15.93 22.27 -12.41
N LEU A 29 14.89 21.57 -12.87
CA LEU A 29 14.45 20.32 -12.27
C LEU A 29 15.43 19.17 -12.52
N ASN A 30 15.90 18.57 -11.43
CA ASN A 30 16.62 17.32 -11.51
C ASN A 30 15.66 16.16 -11.87
N VAL A 31 15.76 15.68 -13.10
CA VAL A 31 14.92 14.61 -13.67
C VAL A 31 14.95 13.33 -12.83
N VAL A 32 16.12 12.96 -12.27
CA VAL A 32 16.27 11.75 -11.46
C VAL A 32 15.56 11.89 -10.12
N ALA A 33 15.71 13.03 -9.45
CA ALA A 33 15.02 13.31 -8.20
C ALA A 33 13.49 13.38 -8.41
N TYR A 34 13.05 13.99 -9.52
CA TYR A 34 11.66 14.03 -9.92
C TYR A 34 11.07 12.62 -10.14
N ALA A 35 11.74 11.79 -10.94
CA ALA A 35 11.29 10.43 -11.23
C ALA A 35 11.11 9.60 -9.94
N LYS A 36 12.03 9.75 -8.96
CA LYS A 36 11.89 9.10 -7.65
C LYS A 36 10.65 9.59 -6.89
N LYS A 37 10.38 10.90 -6.88
CA LYS A 37 9.18 11.46 -6.22
C LYS A 37 7.90 10.97 -6.90
N VAL A 38 7.85 10.99 -8.23
CA VAL A 38 6.71 10.47 -9.01
C VAL A 38 6.47 9.00 -8.73
N GLN A 39 7.53 8.20 -8.67
CA GLN A 39 7.41 6.78 -8.36
C GLN A 39 6.78 6.53 -6.98
N VAL A 40 7.20 7.29 -5.96
CA VAL A 40 6.63 7.19 -4.60
C VAL A 40 5.17 7.64 -4.59
N PHE A 41 4.85 8.77 -5.23
CA PHE A 41 3.49 9.27 -5.32
C PHE A 41 2.55 8.29 -6.04
N SER A 42 2.93 7.82 -7.22
CA SER A 42 2.15 6.85 -8.00
C SER A 42 1.95 5.54 -7.25
N PHE A 43 2.94 5.11 -6.45
CA PHE A 43 2.81 3.94 -5.59
C PHE A 43 1.69 4.12 -4.55
N PHE A 44 1.69 5.23 -3.81
CA PHE A 44 0.66 5.50 -2.80
C PHE A 44 -0.72 5.75 -3.42
N GLN A 45 -0.79 6.42 -4.56
CA GLN A 45 -2.05 6.58 -5.29
C GLN A 45 -2.63 5.23 -5.72
N THR A 46 -1.80 4.32 -6.22
CA THR A 46 -2.26 2.96 -6.59
C THR A 46 -2.68 2.16 -5.36
N LEU A 47 -1.97 2.34 -4.23
CA LEU A 47 -2.31 1.72 -2.96
C LEU A 47 -3.66 2.22 -2.42
N GLU A 48 -3.96 3.51 -2.56
CA GLU A 48 -5.26 4.11 -2.21
C GLU A 48 -6.40 3.48 -2.99
N VAL A 49 -6.26 3.38 -4.31
CA VAL A 49 -7.27 2.75 -5.16
C VAL A 49 -7.46 1.28 -4.78
N ALA A 50 -6.37 0.55 -4.53
CA ALA A 50 -6.44 -0.84 -4.10
C ALA A 50 -7.15 -1.00 -2.74
N GLU A 51 -6.88 -0.09 -1.80
CA GLU A 51 -7.48 -0.10 -0.47
C GLU A 51 -8.98 0.21 -0.53
N ASP A 52 -9.40 1.21 -1.31
CA ASP A 52 -10.81 1.53 -1.52
C ASP A 52 -11.56 0.35 -2.17
N LEU A 53 -10.99 -0.26 -3.22
CA LEU A 53 -11.57 -1.45 -3.84
C LEU A 53 -11.67 -2.63 -2.88
N ALA A 54 -10.64 -2.85 -2.05
CA ALA A 54 -10.65 -3.90 -1.04
C ALA A 54 -11.76 -3.67 0.00
N LYS A 55 -11.85 -2.44 0.54
CA LYS A 55 -12.87 -2.06 1.53
C LYS A 55 -14.29 -2.23 1.00
N ARG A 56 -14.55 -1.82 -0.25
CA ARG A 56 -15.85 -2.01 -0.92
C ARG A 56 -16.25 -3.48 -1.03
N GLN A 57 -15.27 -4.38 -1.14
CA GLN A 57 -15.50 -5.82 -1.19
C GLN A 57 -15.46 -6.50 0.20
N GLY A 58 -15.22 -5.75 1.27
CA GLY A 58 -15.10 -6.28 2.64
C GLY A 58 -13.77 -6.98 2.94
N PHE A 59 -12.73 -6.68 2.16
CA PHE A 59 -11.37 -7.16 2.38
C PHE A 59 -10.47 -6.05 2.94
N ILE A 60 -9.37 -6.45 3.56
CA ILE A 60 -8.26 -5.59 3.93
C ILE A 60 -7.04 -5.92 3.07
N LEU A 61 -6.18 -4.93 2.87
CA LEU A 61 -4.87 -5.14 2.28
C LEU A 61 -3.86 -5.57 3.34
N LEU A 62 -3.26 -6.74 3.15
CA LEU A 62 -2.19 -7.26 4.00
C LEU A 62 -0.86 -7.27 3.23
N PRO A 63 0.19 -6.61 3.73
CA PRO A 63 1.52 -6.69 3.12
C PRO A 63 2.09 -8.11 3.16
N TRP A 64 2.88 -8.48 2.14
CA TRP A 64 3.60 -9.78 2.11
C TRP A 64 4.44 -10.04 3.37
N SER A 65 5.00 -9.00 4.00
CA SER A 65 5.78 -9.11 5.24
C SER A 65 4.96 -9.56 6.45
N CYS A 66 3.65 -9.33 6.44
CA CYS A 66 2.76 -9.61 7.58
C CYS A 66 2.16 -11.02 7.50
N ILE A 67 2.02 -11.60 6.29
CA ILE A 67 1.44 -12.92 6.07
C ILE A 67 2.47 -14.04 6.25
N HIS A 68 2.02 -15.21 6.71
CA HIS A 68 2.87 -16.41 6.72
C HIS A 68 3.07 -16.97 5.31
N TRP A 69 4.29 -17.40 4.97
CA TRP A 69 4.66 -17.83 3.62
C TRP A 69 3.79 -18.98 3.05
N GLN A 70 3.35 -19.91 3.90
CA GLN A 70 2.44 -21.00 3.49
C GLN A 70 1.07 -20.47 3.06
N ARG A 71 0.52 -19.52 3.83
CA ARG A 71 -0.78 -18.89 3.51
C ARG A 71 -0.65 -18.02 2.28
N ALA A 72 0.47 -17.30 2.15
CA ALA A 72 0.77 -16.50 0.97
C ALA A 72 0.81 -17.35 -0.33
N LYS A 73 1.22 -18.62 -0.24
CA LYS A 73 1.19 -19.56 -1.38
C LYS A 73 -0.25 -19.98 -1.73
N GLN A 74 -1.10 -20.20 -0.73
CA GLN A 74 -2.51 -20.56 -0.92
C GLN A 74 -3.34 -19.40 -1.48
N PHE A 75 -3.22 -18.21 -0.91
CA PHE A 75 -3.95 -17.01 -1.37
C PHE A 75 -3.29 -16.30 -2.56
N GLY A 76 -2.09 -16.73 -2.94
CA GLY A 76 -1.27 -16.11 -3.98
C GLY A 76 -1.81 -16.21 -5.40
N VAL A 77 -2.77 -17.10 -5.64
CA VAL A 77 -3.36 -17.32 -6.96
C VAL A 77 -4.51 -16.34 -7.22
N ASP A 78 -5.48 -16.25 -6.30
CA ASP A 78 -6.72 -15.48 -6.54
C ASP A 78 -6.77 -14.12 -5.83
N ARG A 79 -6.04 -13.95 -4.72
CA ARG A 79 -6.20 -12.78 -3.83
C ARG A 79 -4.95 -11.92 -3.72
N LYS A 80 -4.03 -12.03 -4.68
CA LYS A 80 -2.77 -11.29 -4.69
C LYS A 80 -2.86 -10.05 -5.56
N ILE A 81 -2.56 -8.89 -4.98
CA ILE A 81 -2.39 -7.64 -5.69
C ILE A 81 -0.90 -7.29 -5.72
N LYS A 82 -0.36 -6.97 -6.89
CA LYS A 82 1.02 -6.50 -7.04
C LYS A 82 1.01 -5.01 -7.34
N ILE A 83 1.60 -4.21 -6.45
CA ILE A 83 1.74 -2.76 -6.61
C ILE A 83 3.24 -2.45 -6.71
N GLY A 84 3.69 -2.17 -7.94
CA GLY A 84 5.11 -2.01 -8.24
C GLY A 84 5.91 -3.27 -7.90
N ARG A 85 6.89 -3.13 -7.00
CA ARG A 85 7.74 -4.25 -6.53
C ARG A 85 7.20 -4.92 -5.26
N LYS A 86 6.17 -4.36 -4.62
CA LYS A 86 5.57 -4.91 -3.40
C LYS A 86 4.35 -5.75 -3.75
N SER A 87 4.15 -6.83 -2.99
CA SER A 87 2.97 -7.69 -3.11
C SER A 87 2.10 -7.53 -1.87
N PHE A 88 0.80 -7.50 -2.10
CA PHE A 88 -0.25 -7.37 -1.11
C PHE A 88 -1.28 -8.48 -1.30
N PHE A 89 -1.99 -8.80 -0.24
CA PHE A 89 -3.04 -9.82 -0.23
C PHE A 89 -4.35 -9.22 0.22
N LEU A 90 -5.42 -9.59 -0.46
CA LEU A 90 -6.79 -9.33 -0.02
C LEU A 90 -7.21 -10.42 0.97
N MET A 91 -7.44 -10.03 2.21
CA MET A 91 -7.85 -10.94 3.28
C MET A 91 -9.07 -10.37 3.98
N LYS A 92 -10.03 -11.21 4.39
CA LYS A 92 -11.13 -10.71 5.23
C LYS A 92 -10.59 -10.44 6.65
N PRO A 93 -11.12 -9.44 7.38
CA PRO A 93 -10.76 -9.21 8.78
C PRO A 93 -10.88 -10.48 9.63
N ASN A 94 -11.93 -11.28 9.40
CA ASN A 94 -12.19 -12.52 10.15
C ASN A 94 -11.26 -13.69 9.77
N GLU A 95 -10.52 -13.60 8.65
CA GLU A 95 -9.58 -14.65 8.21
C GLU A 95 -8.16 -14.41 8.76
N LEU A 96 -7.93 -13.30 9.44
CA LEU A 96 -6.63 -12.98 10.04
C LEU A 96 -6.41 -13.80 11.30
N THR A 97 -5.21 -14.33 11.42
CA THR A 97 -4.75 -14.92 12.67
C THR A 97 -4.23 -13.83 13.60
N LYS A 98 -4.31 -14.05 14.92
CA LYS A 98 -3.75 -13.14 15.93
C LYS A 98 -2.29 -12.75 15.66
N GLY A 99 -1.51 -13.65 15.07
CA GLY A 99 -0.11 -13.40 14.70
C GLY A 99 0.06 -12.43 13.52
N GLU A 100 -0.80 -12.54 12.51
CA GLU A 100 -0.79 -11.62 11.36
C GLU A 100 -1.33 -10.25 11.74
N GLU A 101 -2.38 -10.19 12.58
CA GLU A 101 -2.85 -8.93 13.17
C GLU A 101 -1.73 -8.21 13.90
N ARG A 102 -1.00 -8.91 14.79
CA ARG A 102 0.11 -8.30 15.53
C ARG A 102 1.21 -7.75 14.61
N LYS A 103 1.55 -8.49 13.55
CA LYS A 103 2.51 -8.04 12.54
C LYS A 103 1.99 -6.86 11.73
N LEU A 104 0.69 -6.83 11.44
CA LEU A 104 0.06 -5.70 10.77
C LEU A 104 0.12 -4.45 11.65
N TYR A 105 -0.22 -4.55 12.94
CA TYR A 105 -0.11 -3.43 13.87
C TYR A 105 1.32 -2.90 13.99
N GLN A 106 2.32 -3.78 14.14
CA GLN A 106 3.73 -3.36 14.14
C GLN A 106 4.14 -2.70 12.83
N TYR A 107 3.63 -3.19 11.70
CA TYR A 107 3.89 -2.58 10.41
C TYR A 107 3.34 -1.16 10.36
N LEU A 108 2.11 -0.93 10.82
CA LEU A 108 1.48 0.39 10.86
C LEU A 108 2.21 1.39 11.76
N GLU A 109 2.79 0.95 12.87
CA GLU A 109 3.60 1.81 13.74
C GLU A 109 4.90 2.28 13.07
N THR A 110 5.34 1.59 12.01
CA THR A 110 6.58 1.91 11.29
C THR A 110 6.35 2.86 10.10
N ILE A 111 5.11 3.03 9.65
CA ILE A 111 4.74 3.87 8.49
C ILE A 111 4.53 5.31 8.93
#